data_AF-A0A960WW97-F1
#
_entry.id   AF-A0A960WW97-F1
#
_cell.length_a   1.000
_cell.length_b   1.000
_cell.length_c   1.000
_cell.angle_alpha   90.00
_cell.angle_beta   90.00
_cell.angle_gamma   90.00
#
_symmetry.space_group_name_H-M   'P 1'
#
loop_
_entity.id
_entity.type
_entity.pdbx_description
1 polymer ?
#
loop_
_entity_poly.entity_id
_entity_poly.type
_entity_poly.pdbx_seq_one_letter_code
_entity_poly.pdbx_strand_id
1 'polypeptide(L)'
;MSDPLQHECGIAFIRLKKDLAYYHDRYGTCLWGFQRLYLLMEKQHNRGQDGVGVGCCKLDMPLGQPYLFRERSADRDSLIRVMEDQLRSMRKLERKGLLDPHDPESFKRNFDFGGEVLIGHLRYGTSGTFGSGGCHPYVRRTNYPTKTLMVAGNF
;
A
#
# COMPACT_ATOMS: atom_id res chain seq x y z
N MET A 1 -27.02 -14.04 -7.77
CA MET A 1 -27.47 -12.68 -8.13
C MET A 1 -26.29 -11.77 -7.91
N SER A 2 -25.56 -11.45 -8.98
CA SER A 2 -24.48 -10.46 -8.97
C SER A 2 -25.12 -9.08 -9.06
N ASP A 3 -24.85 -8.23 -8.09
CA ASP A 3 -25.22 -6.82 -8.15
C ASP A 3 -24.75 -6.18 -9.47
N PRO A 4 -25.49 -5.22 -10.04
CA PRO A 4 -25.01 -4.46 -11.18
C PRO A 4 -23.65 -3.84 -10.83
N LEU A 5 -22.61 -4.17 -11.60
CA LEU A 5 -21.31 -3.50 -11.50
C LEU A 5 -21.50 -2.07 -11.97
N GLN A 6 -21.90 -1.17 -11.07
CA GLN A 6 -21.71 0.26 -11.30
C GLN A 6 -20.20 0.46 -11.46
N HIS A 7 -19.82 1.27 -12.45
CA HIS A 7 -18.43 1.58 -12.82
C HIS A 7 -17.70 2.35 -11.71
N GLU A 8 -17.54 1.70 -10.56
CA GLU A 8 -17.04 2.25 -9.32
C GLU A 8 -15.65 1.71 -9.09
N CYS A 9 -14.72 2.60 -8.73
CA CYS A 9 -13.41 2.23 -8.25
C CYS A 9 -13.49 1.34 -6.97
N GLY A 10 -12.45 0.56 -6.72
CA GLY A 10 -12.28 -0.21 -5.48
C GLY A 10 -11.42 0.54 -4.47
N ILE A 11 -11.77 0.48 -3.18
CA ILE A 11 -10.95 1.03 -2.08
C ILE A 11 -10.71 -0.04 -1.02
N ALA A 12 -9.47 -0.16 -0.58
CA ALA A 12 -9.07 -0.99 0.55
C ALA A 12 -8.34 -0.12 1.58
N PHE A 13 -8.61 -0.34 2.86
CA PHE A 13 -7.95 0.36 3.95
C PHE A 13 -7.67 -0.59 5.10
N ILE A 14 -6.46 -0.51 5.65
CA ILE A 14 -6.03 -1.30 6.80
C ILE A 14 -5.39 -0.37 7.82
N ARG A 15 -5.86 -0.50 9.06
CA ARG A 15 -5.22 0.06 10.24
C ARG A 15 -4.89 -1.08 11.21
N LEU A 16 -3.61 -1.37 11.38
CA LEU A 16 -3.13 -2.32 12.38
C LEU A 16 -3.38 -1.74 13.78
N LYS A 17 -4.03 -2.49 14.68
CA LYS A 17 -4.32 -1.98 16.04
C LYS A 17 -3.15 -2.18 17.01
N LYS A 18 -2.12 -2.89 16.58
CA LYS A 18 -0.90 -3.22 17.31
C LYS A 18 0.32 -2.93 16.43
N ASP A 19 1.50 -2.91 17.03
CA ASP A 19 2.78 -2.80 16.32
C ASP A 19 3.07 -4.04 15.46
N LEU A 20 4.10 -3.96 14.62
CA LEU A 20 4.48 -5.09 13.77
C LEU A 20 4.98 -6.29 14.57
N ALA A 21 5.57 -6.07 15.75
CA ALA A 21 6.03 -7.14 16.63
C ALA A 21 4.90 -8.08 17.03
N TYR A 22 3.74 -7.54 17.41
CA TYR A 22 2.56 -8.35 17.70
C TYR A 22 2.15 -9.26 16.53
N TYR A 23 2.18 -8.75 15.30
CA TYR A 23 1.79 -9.53 14.12
C TYR A 23 2.86 -10.55 13.73
N HIS A 24 4.13 -10.22 13.93
CA HIS A 24 5.24 -11.17 13.78
C HIS A 24 5.08 -12.34 14.75
N ASP A 25 4.87 -12.08 16.05
CA ASP A 25 4.73 -13.12 17.06
C ASP A 25 3.47 -13.97 16.84
N ARG A 26 2.36 -13.34 16.45
CA ARG A 26 1.08 -14.03 16.27
C ARG A 26 0.96 -14.82 14.97
N TYR A 27 1.56 -14.32 13.88
CA TYR A 27 1.36 -14.86 12.52
C TYR A 27 2.66 -15.30 11.83
N GLY A 28 3.82 -15.15 12.50
CA GLY A 28 5.13 -15.50 11.96
C GLY A 28 5.64 -14.54 10.88
N THR A 29 5.05 -13.35 10.72
CA THR A 29 5.46 -12.41 9.67
C THR A 29 5.08 -10.94 9.93
N CYS A 30 6.02 -10.04 9.63
CA CYS A 30 5.78 -8.59 9.60
C CYS A 30 4.98 -8.14 8.35
N LEU A 31 4.86 -9.00 7.33
CA LEU A 31 4.13 -8.71 6.08
C LEU A 31 2.61 -8.74 6.23
N TRP A 32 2.09 -9.11 7.41
CA TRP A 32 0.67 -9.38 7.61
C TRP A 32 -0.22 -8.24 7.11
N GLY A 33 0.08 -6.99 7.46
CA GLY A 33 -0.72 -5.84 7.02
C GLY A 33 -0.72 -5.67 5.50
N PHE A 34 0.46 -5.76 4.88
CA PHE A 34 0.64 -5.62 3.43
C PHE A 34 -0.06 -6.73 2.65
N GLN A 35 0.06 -7.99 3.10
CA GLN A 35 -0.64 -9.13 2.49
C GLN A 35 -2.16 -9.01 2.62
N ARG A 36 -2.66 -8.52 3.76
CA ARG A 36 -4.09 -8.27 3.93
C ARG A 36 -4.59 -7.18 2.99
N LEU A 37 -3.79 -6.13 2.76
CA LEU A 37 -4.17 -5.07 1.82
C LEU A 37 -4.36 -5.66 0.43
N TYR A 38 -3.39 -6.43 -0.03
CA TYR A 38 -3.46 -7.12 -1.30
C TYR A 38 -4.70 -7.99 -1.43
N LEU A 39 -4.97 -8.85 -0.44
CA LEU A 39 -6.13 -9.74 -0.47
C LEU A 39 -7.45 -8.96 -0.55
N LEU A 40 -7.55 -7.82 0.14
CA LEU A 40 -8.73 -6.95 0.06
C LEU A 40 -8.89 -6.30 -1.31
N MET A 41 -7.78 -5.89 -1.93
CA MET A 41 -7.78 -5.33 -3.29
C MET A 41 -8.12 -6.42 -4.31
N GLU A 42 -7.52 -7.59 -4.22
CA GLU A 42 -7.78 -8.71 -5.13
C GLU A 42 -9.25 -9.14 -5.13
N LYS A 43 -9.88 -9.17 -3.94
CA LYS A 43 -11.33 -9.43 -3.82
C LYS A 43 -12.18 -8.41 -4.60
N GLN A 44 -11.68 -7.19 -4.77
CA GLN A 44 -12.33 -6.12 -5.50
C GLN A 44 -11.75 -5.92 -6.91
N HIS A 45 -10.93 -6.84 -7.44
CA HIS A 45 -10.21 -6.65 -8.71
C HIS A 45 -11.13 -6.28 -9.89
N ASN A 46 -12.36 -6.80 -9.90
CA ASN A 46 -13.36 -6.49 -10.93
C ASN A 46 -13.94 -5.05 -10.85
N ARG A 47 -13.61 -4.29 -9.80
CA ARG A 47 -13.99 -2.87 -9.60
C ARG A 47 -12.95 -1.90 -10.17
N GLY A 48 -11.89 -2.37 -10.84
CA GLY A 48 -10.94 -1.45 -11.48
C GLY A 48 -9.74 -2.18 -12.04
N GLN A 49 -9.57 -2.09 -13.36
CA GLN A 49 -8.49 -2.72 -14.11
C GLN A 49 -7.60 -1.70 -14.83
N ASP A 50 -7.98 -0.41 -14.83
CA ASP A 50 -7.27 0.65 -15.55
C ASP A 50 -6.08 1.21 -14.76
N GLY A 51 -5.96 0.82 -13.50
CA GLY A 51 -4.80 1.15 -12.69
C GLY A 51 -5.00 0.84 -11.21
N VAL A 52 -3.89 0.90 -10.50
CA VAL A 52 -3.82 0.65 -9.07
C VAL A 52 -2.97 1.72 -8.41
N GLY A 53 -3.24 1.97 -7.15
CA GLY A 53 -2.21 2.51 -6.29
C GLY A 53 -2.38 2.10 -4.85
N VAL A 54 -1.25 2.10 -4.17
CA VAL A 54 -1.13 1.68 -2.78
C VAL A 54 -0.35 2.74 -2.03
N GLY A 55 -0.68 2.90 -0.76
CA GLY A 55 -0.02 3.83 0.14
C GLY A 55 0.20 3.19 1.50
N CYS A 56 1.28 3.61 2.16
CA CYS A 56 1.65 3.16 3.49
C CYS A 56 2.06 4.36 4.33
N CYS A 57 1.56 4.43 5.57
CA CYS A 57 2.01 5.35 6.60
C CYS A 57 2.50 4.54 7.81
N LYS A 58 3.77 4.77 8.17
CA LYS A 58 4.44 4.21 9.34
C LYS A 58 4.24 5.17 10.51
N LEU A 59 3.72 4.67 11.62
CA LEU A 59 3.50 5.47 12.81
C LEU A 59 4.77 5.58 13.65
N ASP A 60 4.88 6.64 14.45
CA ASP A 60 5.94 6.79 15.45
C ASP A 60 7.37 6.63 14.92
N MET A 61 7.59 7.04 13.66
CA MET A 61 8.93 7.03 13.06
C MET A 61 9.83 8.09 13.70
N PRO A 62 11.13 7.81 13.90
CA PRO A 62 12.08 8.80 14.37
C PRO A 62 12.15 10.03 13.47
N LEU A 63 12.50 11.18 14.08
CA LEU A 63 12.66 12.43 13.34
C LEU A 63 13.69 12.27 12.20
N GLY A 64 13.35 12.83 11.04
CA GLY A 64 14.18 12.74 9.83
C GLY A 64 14.02 11.44 9.03
N GLN A 65 13.27 10.44 9.54
CA GLN A 65 13.01 9.22 8.79
C GLN A 65 11.73 9.29 7.95
N PRO A 66 11.70 8.68 6.75
CA PRO A 66 10.51 8.66 5.92
C PRO A 66 9.42 7.79 6.55
N TYR A 67 8.20 8.32 6.59
CA TYR A 67 7.04 7.64 7.17
C TYR A 67 5.89 7.42 6.18
N LEU A 68 5.90 8.07 5.01
CA LEU A 68 4.80 8.02 4.04
C LEU A 68 5.26 7.61 2.63
N PHE A 69 4.78 6.45 2.20
CA PHE A 69 5.15 5.80 0.96
C PHE A 69 3.94 5.63 0.06
N ARG A 70 4.18 5.66 -1.25
CA ARG A 70 3.14 5.48 -2.26
C ARG A 70 3.72 4.90 -3.53
N GLU A 71 3.00 3.95 -4.09
CA GLU A 71 3.24 3.44 -5.44
C GLU A 71 1.94 3.47 -6.25
N ARG A 72 2.07 3.70 -7.56
CA ARG A 72 0.95 3.76 -8.50
C ARG A 72 1.38 3.17 -9.84
N SER A 73 0.51 2.40 -10.47
CA SER A 73 0.71 1.89 -11.82
C SER A 73 -0.61 1.93 -12.58
N ALA A 74 -0.53 2.26 -13.87
CA ALA A 74 -1.65 2.16 -14.82
C ALA A 74 -1.38 1.06 -15.86
N ASP A 75 -0.42 0.17 -15.58
CA ASP A 75 -0.12 -0.96 -16.45
C ASP A 75 -1.25 -2.00 -16.40
N ARG A 76 -1.29 -2.87 -17.41
CA ARG A 76 -2.09 -4.10 -17.32
C ARG A 76 -1.63 -4.94 -16.14
N ASP A 77 -2.57 -5.58 -15.47
CA ASP A 77 -2.33 -6.42 -14.28
C ASP A 77 -1.54 -5.68 -13.18
N SER A 78 -1.74 -4.37 -13.09
CA SER A 78 -0.95 -3.47 -12.25
C SER A 78 -0.97 -3.84 -10.77
N LEU A 79 -2.07 -4.40 -10.25
CA LEU A 79 -2.16 -4.85 -8.86
C LEU A 79 -1.09 -5.91 -8.53
N ILE A 80 -1.02 -6.98 -9.33
CA ILE A 80 -0.03 -8.06 -9.14
C ILE A 80 1.37 -7.49 -9.28
N ARG A 81 1.59 -6.66 -10.31
CA ARG A 81 2.91 -6.08 -10.58
C ARG A 81 3.43 -5.21 -9.43
N VAL A 82 2.61 -4.30 -8.91
CA VAL A 82 2.96 -3.44 -7.76
C VAL A 82 3.31 -4.28 -6.54
N MET A 83 2.54 -5.34 -6.28
CA MET A 83 2.80 -6.24 -5.17
C MET A 83 4.11 -7.00 -5.33
N GLU A 84 4.38 -7.54 -6.51
CA GLU A 84 5.64 -8.21 -6.78
C GLU A 84 6.83 -7.25 -6.73
N ASP A 85 6.70 -6.03 -7.23
CA ASP A 85 7.74 -5.01 -7.19
C ASP A 85 8.13 -4.67 -5.74
N GLN A 86 7.15 -4.53 -4.85
CA GLN A 86 7.42 -4.34 -3.43
C GLN A 86 8.07 -5.54 -2.77
N LEU A 87 7.62 -6.76 -3.06
CA LEU A 87 8.26 -7.98 -2.53
C LEU A 87 9.69 -8.16 -3.09
N ARG A 88 9.93 -7.81 -4.36
CA ARG A 88 11.26 -7.80 -4.97
C ARG A 88 12.17 -6.77 -4.29
N SER A 89 11.66 -5.57 -4.01
CA SER A 89 12.37 -4.53 -3.28
C SER A 89 12.77 -5.00 -1.88
N MET A 90 11.82 -5.58 -1.13
CA MET A 90 12.07 -6.15 0.19
C MET A 90 13.15 -7.24 0.17
N ARG A 91 13.03 -8.25 -0.71
CA ARG A 91 14.03 -9.33 -0.86
C ARG A 91 15.40 -8.79 -1.27
N LYS A 92 15.45 -7.69 -2.03
CA LYS A 92 16.71 -7.04 -2.40
C LYS A 92 17.39 -6.39 -1.18
N LEU A 93 16.63 -5.79 -0.27
CA LEU A 93 17.14 -5.23 0.99
C LEU A 93 17.63 -6.34 1.93
N GLU A 94 16.86 -7.43 2.03
CA GLU A 94 17.22 -8.62 2.81
C GLU A 94 18.55 -9.23 2.33
N ARG A 95 18.70 -9.50 1.03
CA ARG A 95 19.97 -10.02 0.47
C ARG A 95 21.17 -9.10 0.68
N LYS A 96 20.94 -7.80 0.86
CA LYS A 96 22.00 -6.81 1.15
C LYS A 96 22.31 -6.71 2.65
N GLY A 97 21.60 -7.43 3.51
CA GLY A 97 21.70 -7.30 4.96
C GLY A 97 21.19 -5.96 5.50
N LEU A 98 20.39 -5.22 4.72
CA LEU A 98 19.84 -3.92 5.12
C LEU A 98 18.48 -4.03 5.81
N LEU A 99 17.80 -5.16 5.63
CA LEU A 99 16.51 -5.46 6.23
C LEU A 99 16.59 -6.88 6.81
N ASP A 100 16.11 -7.04 8.04
CA ASP A 100 15.87 -8.34 8.64
C ASP A 100 14.35 -8.59 8.69
N PRO A 101 13.81 -9.60 7.99
CA PRO A 101 12.38 -9.91 8.01
C PRO A 101 11.84 -10.34 9.38
N HIS A 102 12.72 -10.82 10.26
CA HIS A 102 12.37 -11.32 11.59
C HIS A 102 12.52 -10.28 12.70
N ASP A 103 13.12 -9.13 12.40
CA ASP A 103 13.16 -7.98 13.31
C ASP A 103 12.11 -6.94 12.88
N PRO A 104 11.01 -6.77 13.66
CA PRO A 104 9.95 -5.82 13.36
C PRO A 104 10.43 -4.38 13.19
N GLU A 105 11.45 -3.96 13.94
CA GLU A 105 11.98 -2.58 13.88
C GLU A 105 12.81 -2.38 12.61
N SER A 106 13.69 -3.34 12.28
CA SER A 106 14.39 -3.36 10.99
C SER A 106 13.42 -3.41 9.81
N PHE A 107 12.38 -4.23 9.90
CA PHE A 107 11.36 -4.34 8.87
C PHE A 107 10.61 -3.01 8.67
N LYS A 108 10.12 -2.41 9.75
CA LYS A 108 9.44 -1.11 9.75
C LYS A 108 10.34 -0.03 9.18
N ARG A 109 11.60 0.03 9.59
CA ARG A 109 12.53 1.08 9.14
C ARG A 109 12.82 0.98 7.64
N ASN A 110 13.08 -0.23 7.15
CA ASN A 110 13.71 -0.43 5.85
C ASN A 110 12.73 -0.81 4.73
N PHE A 111 11.58 -1.43 5.01
CA PHE A 111 10.58 -1.74 3.99
C PHE A 111 9.52 -0.64 3.88
N ASP A 112 9.35 -0.07 2.69
CA ASP A 112 8.42 1.05 2.45
C ASP A 112 6.97 0.75 2.87
N PHE A 113 6.51 -0.49 2.66
CA PHE A 113 5.15 -0.92 3.01
C PHE A 113 5.08 -1.70 4.35
N GLY A 114 6.14 -1.63 5.16
CA GLY A 114 6.17 -2.15 6.53
C GLY A 114 5.61 -1.14 7.53
N GLY A 115 4.34 -0.75 7.38
CA GLY A 115 3.69 0.25 8.24
C GLY A 115 2.32 -0.18 8.72
N GLU A 116 1.77 0.58 9.65
CA GLU A 116 0.54 0.24 10.37
C GLU A 116 -0.72 0.81 9.73
N VAL A 117 -0.58 1.75 8.80
CA VAL A 117 -1.70 2.31 8.04
C VAL A 117 -1.44 2.09 6.56
N LEU A 118 -2.33 1.36 5.91
CA LEU A 118 -2.20 0.97 4.52
C LEU A 118 -3.48 1.32 3.78
N ILE A 119 -3.36 1.85 2.58
CA ILE A 119 -4.49 2.18 1.71
C ILE A 119 -4.23 1.65 0.31
N GLY A 120 -5.27 1.20 -0.36
CA GLY A 120 -5.26 0.67 -1.70
C GLY A 120 -6.42 1.23 -2.50
N HIS A 121 -6.20 1.49 -3.77
CA HIS A 121 -7.22 1.95 -4.70
C HIS A 121 -7.10 1.23 -6.03
N LEU A 122 -8.22 0.74 -6.55
CA LEU A 122 -8.36 0.16 -7.88
C LEU A 122 -9.15 1.13 -8.73
N ARG A 123 -8.57 1.57 -9.82
CA ARG A 123 -9.15 2.58 -10.70
C ARG A 123 -9.94 1.92 -11.82
N TYR A 124 -11.18 2.36 -11.98
CA TYR A 124 -11.96 2.22 -13.19
C TYR A 124 -12.06 3.60 -13.86
N GLY A 125 -11.34 3.81 -14.95
CA GLY A 125 -11.24 5.08 -15.65
C GLY A 125 -12.31 5.19 -16.72
N THR A 126 -13.40 5.92 -16.44
CA THR A 126 -14.43 6.26 -17.44
C THR A 126 -13.99 7.40 -18.37
N SER A 127 -13.08 8.26 -17.91
CA SER A 127 -12.54 9.42 -18.64
C SER A 127 -11.23 9.94 -18.01
N GLY A 128 -10.47 10.77 -18.74
CA GLY A 128 -9.22 11.42 -18.25
C GLY A 128 -7.91 10.74 -18.70
N THR A 129 -6.79 11.09 -18.05
CA THR A 129 -5.47 10.54 -18.39
C THR A 129 -5.33 9.09 -17.90
N PHE A 130 -4.95 8.18 -18.79
CA PHE A 130 -4.74 6.75 -18.51
C PHE A 130 -3.34 6.42 -17.94
N GLY A 131 -2.63 7.42 -17.43
CA GLY A 131 -1.31 7.24 -16.81
C GLY A 131 -1.40 7.04 -15.29
N SER A 132 -0.28 6.65 -14.68
CA SER A 132 -0.15 6.52 -13.22
C SER A 132 -0.48 7.82 -12.46
N GLY A 133 -0.39 8.98 -13.15
CA GLY A 133 -0.83 10.28 -12.65
C GLY A 133 -2.31 10.33 -12.24
N GLY A 134 -3.18 9.61 -12.95
CA GLY A 134 -4.62 9.51 -12.66
C GLY A 134 -4.97 8.47 -11.59
N CYS A 135 -4.01 7.67 -11.12
CA CYS A 135 -4.25 6.67 -10.08
C CYS A 135 -4.21 7.29 -8.68
N HIS A 136 -5.05 6.79 -7.79
CA HIS A 136 -5.04 7.13 -6.36
C HIS A 136 -4.16 6.11 -5.61
N PRO A 137 -3.60 6.45 -4.42
CA PRO A 137 -3.87 7.65 -3.64
C PRO A 137 -3.10 8.90 -4.10
N TYR A 138 -3.71 10.07 -3.95
CA TYR A 138 -3.00 11.34 -4.02
C TYR A 138 -2.32 11.66 -2.69
N VAL A 139 -1.17 12.32 -2.76
CA VAL A 139 -0.37 12.67 -1.59
C VAL A 139 0.04 14.13 -1.68
N ARG A 140 -0.28 14.90 -0.65
CA ARG A 140 0.27 16.22 -0.39
C ARG A 140 1.22 16.11 0.80
N ARG A 141 2.54 16.20 0.53
CA ARG A 141 3.58 16.13 1.55
C ARG A 141 3.86 17.52 2.12
N THR A 142 4.12 17.56 3.43
CA THR A 142 4.68 18.73 4.10
C THR A 142 5.74 18.27 5.11
N ASN A 143 6.54 19.20 5.61
CA ASN A 143 7.52 18.91 6.66
C ASN A 143 6.86 18.63 8.03
N TYR A 144 5.58 18.99 8.19
CA TYR A 144 4.82 18.72 9.40
C TYR A 144 3.95 17.49 9.19
N PRO A 145 4.17 16.36 9.90
CA PRO A 145 3.39 15.15 9.71
C PRO A 145 1.87 15.37 9.83
N THR A 146 1.46 16.25 10.73
CA THR A 146 0.05 16.64 10.96
C THR A 146 -0.61 17.39 9.79
N LYS A 147 0.18 17.89 8.84
CA LYS A 147 -0.31 18.60 7.63
C LYS A 147 -0.09 17.80 6.35
N THR A 148 0.45 16.59 6.46
CA THR A 148 0.58 15.66 5.34
C THR A 148 -0.72 14.91 5.14
N LEU A 149 -1.16 14.79 3.89
CA LEU A 149 -2.44 14.19 3.54
C LEU A 149 -2.26 13.16 2.42
N MET A 150 -2.84 11.97 2.62
CA MET A 150 -2.99 10.93 1.60
C MET A 150 -4.48 10.64 1.42
N VAL A 151 -4.97 10.71 0.18
CA VAL A 151 -6.40 10.57 -0.13
C VAL A 151 -6.61 9.61 -1.28
N ALA A 152 -7.53 8.66 -1.09
CA ALA A 152 -8.17 7.90 -2.15
C ALA A 152 -9.66 8.23 -2.15
N GLY A 153 -10.28 8.28 -3.32
CA GLY A 153 -11.70 8.61 -3.43
C GLY A 153 -12.30 7.85 -4.60
N ASN A 154 -13.54 7.43 -4.42
CA ASN A 154 -14.38 6.81 -5.44
C ASN A 154 -15.47 7.84 -5.76
N PHE A 155 -15.59 8.23 -7.02
CA PHE A 155 -16.48 9.29 -7.47
C PHE A 155 -17.20 8.85 -8.74
#